data_AF-A0A841L9U0-F1
#
_entry.id   AF-A0A841L9U0-F1
#
_cell.length_a   1.000
_cell.length_b   1.000
_cell.length_c   1.000
_cell.angle_alpha   90.00
_cell.angle_beta   90.00
_cell.angle_gamma   90.00
#
_symmetry.space_group_name_H-M   'P 1'
#
loop_
_entity.id
_entity.type
_entity.pdbx_description
1 polymer ?
#
loop_
_entity_poly.entity_id
_entity_poly.type
_entity_poly.pdbx_seq_one_letter_code
_entity_poly.pdbx_strand_id
1 'polypeptide(L)'
;MRARIDETLKDEAAAVLAELGLTVSDVVRMTLTRVAKDHALPFELKVPNAETRAAMQESRASIKARRTRFTDPQELFDALDEEARQQ
;
A
#
# COMPACT_ATOMS: atom_id res chain seq x y z
N MET A 1 13.21 15.74 12.67
CA MET A 1 12.94 14.29 12.48
C MET A 1 14.20 13.52 12.86
N ARG A 2 14.07 12.34 13.49
CA ARG A 2 15.16 11.37 13.65
C ARG A 2 14.63 10.03 13.17
N ALA A 3 15.27 9.44 12.17
CA ALA A 3 14.93 8.12 11.64
C ALA A 3 16.16 7.22 11.79
N ARG A 4 15.93 5.93 12.05
CA ARG A 4 16.98 4.92 11.97
C ARG A 4 17.02 4.42 10.52
N ILE A 5 18.21 4.34 9.96
CA ILE A 5 18.51 3.87 8.61
C ILE A 5 19.85 3.14 8.67
N ASP A 6 20.08 2.20 7.75
CA ASP A 6 21.40 1.62 7.56
C ASP A 6 22.42 2.70 7.14
N GLU A 7 23.65 2.60 7.65
CA GLU A 7 24.67 3.63 7.43
C GLU A 7 25.19 3.62 5.98
N THR A 8 25.40 2.43 5.41
CA THR A 8 25.77 2.24 3.99
C THR A 8 24.71 2.84 3.08
N LEU A 9 23.44 2.47 3.28
CA LEU A 9 22.31 2.97 2.49
C LEU A 9 22.17 4.50 2.57
N LYS A 10 22.41 5.09 3.75
CA LYS A 10 22.37 6.54 3.93
C LYS A 10 23.47 7.22 3.12
N ASP A 11 24.68 6.68 3.12
CA ASP A 11 25.82 7.31 2.48
C ASP A 11 25.78 7.14 0.95
N GLU A 12 25.33 5.98 0.44
CA GLU A 12 25.00 5.78 -0.98
C GLU A 12 23.93 6.78 -1.45
N ALA A 13 22.82 6.90 -0.71
CA ALA A 13 21.75 7.85 -1.03
C ALA A 13 22.23 9.31 -0.95
N ALA A 14 23.08 9.66 0.01
CA ALA A 14 23.64 11.00 0.14
C ALA A 14 24.54 11.37 -1.04
N ALA A 15 25.35 10.43 -1.55
CA ALA A 15 26.19 10.63 -2.72
C ALA A 15 25.35 10.92 -3.97
N VAL A 16 24.37 10.07 -4.27
CA VAL A 16 23.47 10.24 -5.44
C VAL A 16 22.68 11.55 -5.35
N LEU A 17 22.22 11.94 -4.17
CA LEU A 17 21.50 13.21 -4.00
C LEU A 17 22.42 14.44 -4.14
N ALA A 18 23.68 14.33 -3.76
CA ALA A 18 24.66 15.41 -3.94
C ALA A 18 24.95 15.70 -5.43
N GLU A 19 24.94 14.67 -6.30
CA GLU A 19 25.01 14.86 -7.77
C GLU A 19 23.83 15.69 -8.31
N LEU A 20 22.67 15.62 -7.64
CA LEU A 20 21.47 16.41 -7.95
C LEU A 20 21.41 17.75 -7.19
N GLY A 21 22.44 18.09 -6.41
CA GLY A 21 22.48 19.30 -5.58
C GLY A 21 21.52 19.30 -4.38
N LEU A 22 21.06 18.12 -3.94
CA LEU A 22 20.09 17.93 -2.86
C LEU A 22 20.73 17.27 -1.64
N THR A 23 20.27 17.63 -0.44
CA THR A 23 20.58 16.85 0.77
C THR A 23 19.48 15.82 1.06
N VAL A 24 19.82 14.79 1.84
CA VAL A 24 18.83 13.85 2.40
C VAL A 24 17.69 14.58 3.12
N SER A 25 17.98 15.72 3.77
CA SER A 25 16.97 16.52 4.46
C SER A 25 16.00 17.24 3.51
N ASP A 26 16.44 17.60 2.30
CA ASP A 26 15.59 18.23 1.28
C ASP A 26 14.59 17.22 0.72
N VAL A 27 15.07 16.03 0.34
CA VAL A 27 14.22 14.95 -0.16
C VAL A 27 13.21 14.51 0.90
N VAL A 28 13.61 14.41 2.17
CA VAL A 28 12.68 14.11 3.27
C VAL A 28 11.61 15.20 3.42
N ARG A 29 11.97 16.48 3.35
CA ARG A 29 11.00 17.60 3.35
C ARG A 29 10.02 17.50 2.18
N MET A 30 10.54 17.37 0.96
CA MET A 30 9.72 17.27 -0.26
C MET A 30 8.76 16.08 -0.23
N THR A 31 9.25 14.92 0.20
CA THR A 31 8.47 13.68 0.36
C THR A 31 7.32 13.87 1.33
N LEU A 32 7.59 14.38 2.54
CA LEU A 32 6.55 14.61 3.55
C LEU A 32 5.55 15.69 3.12
N THR A 33 5.99 16.75 2.44
CA THR A 33 5.10 17.75 1.86
C THR A 33 4.16 17.15 0.81
N ARG A 34 4.67 16.28 -0.07
CA ARG A 34 3.86 15.60 -1.10
C ARG A 34 2.83 14.64 -0.47
N VAL A 35 3.25 13.85 0.52
CA VAL A 35 2.35 12.93 1.26
C VAL A 35 1.24 13.71 1.97
N ALA A 36 1.58 14.81 2.65
CA ALA A 36 0.59 15.63 3.36
C ALA A 36 -0.38 16.36 2.41
N LYS A 37 0.06 16.76 1.21
CA LYS A 37 -0.76 17.49 0.24
C LYS A 37 -1.67 16.59 -0.58
N ASP A 38 -1.15 15.45 -1.04
CA ASP A 38 -1.81 14.62 -2.05
C ASP A 38 -2.32 13.28 -1.48
N HIS A 39 -2.21 13.07 -0.15
CA HIS A 39 -2.72 11.91 0.60
C HIS A 39 -2.26 10.54 0.07
N ALA A 40 -1.13 10.52 -0.64
CA ALA A 40 -0.57 9.37 -1.33
C ALA A 40 0.97 9.38 -1.23
N LEU A 41 1.58 8.20 -1.35
CA LEU A 41 3.04 8.09 -1.43
C LEU A 41 3.54 8.56 -2.81
N PRO A 42 4.70 9.23 -2.89
CA PRO A 42 5.25 9.74 -4.15
C PRO A 42 5.90 8.67 -5.05
N PHE A 43 5.55 7.40 -4.85
CA PHE A 43 6.02 6.25 -5.62
C PHE A 43 4.91 5.19 -5.72
N GLU A 44 4.93 4.42 -6.81
CA GLU A 44 3.95 3.36 -7.06
C GLU A 44 4.13 2.19 -6.08
N LEU A 45 3.06 1.83 -5.36
CA LEU A 45 3.01 0.63 -4.52
C LEU A 45 2.78 -0.62 -5.39
N LYS A 46 3.86 -1.17 -5.96
CA LYS A 46 3.80 -2.29 -6.92
C LYS A 46 3.42 -3.64 -6.31
N VAL A 47 3.60 -3.82 -5.00
CA VAL A 47 3.34 -5.11 -4.31
C VAL A 47 2.39 -4.87 -3.12
N PRO A 48 1.15 -5.39 -3.16
CA PRO A 48 0.25 -5.36 -2.01
C PRO A 48 0.85 -6.12 -0.82
N ASN A 49 0.43 -5.77 0.41
CA ASN A 49 0.91 -6.42 1.63
C ASN A 49 0.46 -7.91 1.71
N ALA A 50 0.93 -8.67 2.71
CA ALA A 50 0.64 -10.10 2.81
C ALA A 50 -0.86 -10.41 2.94
N GLU A 51 -1.58 -9.63 3.74
CA GLU A 51 -3.02 -9.73 3.98
C GLU A 51 -3.84 -9.45 2.71
N THR A 52 -3.57 -8.32 2.03
CA THR A 52 -4.23 -7.99 0.76
C THR A 52 -3.96 -9.04 -0.31
N ARG A 53 -2.74 -9.63 -0.35
CA ARG A 53 -2.45 -10.75 -1.27
C ARG A 53 -3.24 -12.01 -0.93
N ALA A 54 -3.44 -12.33 0.35
CA ALA A 54 -4.25 -13.47 0.78
C ALA A 54 -5.73 -13.27 0.38
N ALA A 55 -6.33 -12.12 0.73
CA ALA A 55 -7.69 -11.76 0.33
C ALA A 55 -7.90 -11.78 -1.20
N MET A 56 -6.91 -11.31 -1.99
CA MET A 56 -6.94 -11.42 -3.45
C MET A 56 -6.88 -12.87 -3.96
N GLN A 57 -6.16 -13.76 -3.28
CA GLN A 57 -6.09 -15.19 -3.65
C GLN A 57 -7.40 -15.91 -3.32
N GLU A 58 -7.96 -15.65 -2.15
CA GLU A 58 -9.27 -16.15 -1.72
C GLU A 58 -10.38 -15.70 -2.68
N SER A 59 -10.49 -14.39 -2.95
CA SER A 59 -11.46 -13.84 -3.90
C SER A 59 -11.37 -14.51 -5.27
N ARG A 60 -10.16 -14.72 -5.81
CA ARG A 60 -9.94 -15.45 -7.06
C ARG A 60 -10.39 -16.91 -6.99
N ALA A 61 -10.20 -17.59 -5.87
CA ALA A 61 -10.68 -18.96 -5.67
C ALA A 61 -12.22 -19.02 -5.61
N SER A 62 -12.87 -18.11 -4.88
CA SER A 62 -14.34 -18.01 -4.79
C SER A 62 -15.01 -17.69 -6.13
N ILE A 63 -14.41 -16.78 -6.92
CA ILE A 63 -14.84 -16.50 -8.30
C ILE A 63 -14.70 -17.75 -9.18
N LYS A 64 -13.57 -18.47 -9.12
CA LYS A 64 -13.34 -19.71 -9.88
C LYS A 64 -14.34 -20.81 -9.49
N ALA A 65 -14.72 -20.89 -8.22
CA ALA A 65 -15.73 -21.80 -7.70
C ALA A 65 -17.19 -21.36 -8.02
N ARG A 66 -17.38 -20.19 -8.63
CA ARG A 66 -18.68 -19.53 -8.88
C ARG A 66 -19.55 -19.33 -7.62
N ARG A 67 -18.91 -19.23 -6.44
CA ARG A 67 -19.61 -19.08 -5.15
C ARG A 67 -20.04 -17.64 -4.84
N THR A 68 -19.41 -16.66 -5.49
CA THR A 68 -19.64 -15.23 -5.27
C THR A 68 -20.30 -14.58 -6.48
N ARG A 69 -21.59 -14.88 -6.69
CA ARG A 69 -22.43 -14.25 -7.69
C ARG A 69 -23.72 -13.81 -7.03
N PHE A 70 -24.02 -12.53 -7.17
CA PHE A 70 -25.20 -11.88 -6.65
C PHE A 70 -25.90 -11.16 -7.80
N THR A 71 -27.22 -11.15 -7.77
CA THR A 71 -28.10 -10.63 -8.83
C THR A 71 -28.41 -9.15 -8.62
N ASP A 72 -28.44 -8.72 -7.35
CA ASP A 72 -28.65 -7.34 -6.93
C ASP A 72 -27.74 -6.97 -5.73
N PRO A 73 -27.60 -5.68 -5.38
CA PRO A 73 -26.75 -5.25 -4.28
C PRO A 73 -27.21 -5.73 -2.89
N GLN A 74 -28.51 -5.99 -2.70
CA GLN A 74 -29.06 -6.39 -1.41
C GLN A 74 -28.69 -7.83 -1.08
N GLU A 75 -28.79 -8.73 -2.07
CA GLU A 75 -28.30 -10.11 -2.00
C GLU A 75 -26.81 -10.18 -1.60
N LEU A 76 -25.99 -9.23 -2.09
CA LEU A 76 -24.58 -9.09 -1.70
C LEU A 76 -24.41 -8.62 -0.24
N PHE A 77 -25.16 -7.59 0.18
CA PHE A 77 -25.03 -7.07 1.55
C PHE A 77 -25.49 -8.09 2.60
N ASP A 78 -26.61 -8.78 2.36
CA ASP A 78 -27.12 -9.81 3.28
C ASP A 78 -26.09 -10.96 3.44
N ALA A 79 -25.46 -11.41 2.35
CA ALA A 79 -24.43 -12.43 2.38
C ALA A 79 -23.15 -11.99 3.13
N LEU A 80 -22.71 -10.75 2.95
CA LEU A 80 -21.56 -10.18 3.69
C LEU A 80 -21.85 -10.06 5.19
N ASP A 81 -23.08 -9.67 5.55
CA ASP A 81 -23.55 -9.60 6.93
C ASP A 81 -23.62 -10.98 7.59
N GLU A 82 -23.99 -12.03 6.84
CA GLU A 82 -23.95 -13.40 7.31
C GLU A 82 -22.52 -13.93 7.48
N GLU A 83 -21.60 -13.66 6.55
CA GLU A 83 -20.19 -14.04 6.69
C GLU A 83 -19.51 -13.29 7.86
N ALA A 84 -19.80 -12.01 8.05
CA ALA A 84 -19.24 -11.19 9.14
C ALA A 84 -19.73 -11.61 10.54
N ARG A 85 -20.84 -12.35 10.64
CA ARG A 85 -21.33 -12.96 11.90
C ARG A 85 -20.76 -14.35 12.17
N GLN A 86 -20.04 -14.93 11.20
CA GLN A 86 -19.44 -16.28 11.27
C GLN A 86 -17.91 -16.25 11.53
N GLN A 87 -17.29 -15.06 11.50
CA GLN A 87 -15.87 -14.82 11.78
C GLN A 87 -15.65 -14.30 13.21
#